data_AF-A0A7V3NMV3-F1
#
_entry.id   AF-A0A7V3NMV3-F1
#
_cell.length_a   1.000
_cell.length_b   1.000
_cell.length_c   1.000
_cell.angle_alpha   90.00
_cell.angle_beta   90.00
_cell.angle_gamma   90.00
#
_symmetry.space_group_name_H-M   'P 1'
#
loop_
_entity.id
_entity.type
_entity.pdbx_description
1 polymer ?
#
loop_
_entity_poly.entity_id
_entity_poly.type
_entity_poly.pdbx_seq_one_letter_code
_entity_poly.pdbx_strand_id
1 'polypeptide(L)'
;MKETVKKEILKRPASFRAALAINDALIDAKIELQYKFWQMLEKEMREQLKPLGLEWKKKENSPRRWSDLKNIQNYYRGSRNQYYYGQETELGKWDESTQLFFRVELGRVWEGKDLYYGIIARKIGDKNETDDKYNNTHERFKDLIELAQKISIKSLTNNQWWIASAYTNPQLNWEKFDSEDIFRLTDEEDAKKLISEMAKEMSDFIKSFQAQWNSLPRKQS
;
A
#
# COMPACT_ATOMS: atom_id res chain seq x y z
N MET A 1 1.75 -29.23 -16.32
CA MET A 1 2.98 -28.41 -16.49
C MET A 1 3.92 -28.50 -15.29
N LYS A 2 3.50 -28.12 -14.07
CA LYS A 2 4.36 -28.13 -12.86
C LYS A 2 5.03 -29.48 -12.55
N GLU A 3 4.30 -30.59 -12.67
CA GLU A 3 4.84 -31.93 -12.38
C GLU A 3 5.88 -32.40 -13.40
N THR A 4 5.71 -32.03 -14.67
CA THR A 4 6.69 -32.31 -15.73
C THR A 4 8.00 -31.55 -15.47
N VAL A 5 7.90 -30.26 -15.15
CA VAL A 5 9.07 -29.41 -14.83
C VAL A 5 9.82 -29.95 -13.62
N LYS A 6 9.09 -30.35 -12.56
CA LYS A 6 9.70 -30.97 -11.38
C LYS A 6 10.49 -32.23 -11.72
N LYS A 7 9.90 -33.12 -12.52
CA LYS A 7 10.60 -34.34 -12.97
C LYS A 7 11.87 -34.01 -13.74
N GLU A 8 11.85 -33.04 -14.66
CA GLU A 8 13.04 -32.61 -15.41
C GLU A 8 14.14 -32.04 -14.50
N ILE A 9 13.77 -31.20 -13.52
CA ILE A 9 14.71 -30.63 -12.55
C ILE A 9 15.42 -31.73 -11.74
N LEU A 10 14.69 -32.79 -11.37
CA LEU A 10 15.22 -33.89 -10.55
C LEU A 10 16.02 -34.94 -11.32
N LYS A 11 16.05 -34.90 -12.67
CA LYS A 11 16.77 -35.89 -13.48
C LYS A 11 18.29 -35.84 -13.30
N ARG A 12 18.86 -34.66 -13.01
CA ARG A 12 20.32 -34.47 -12.94
C ARG A 12 20.68 -33.45 -11.87
N PRO A 13 21.78 -33.66 -11.10
CA PRO A 13 22.25 -32.67 -10.12
C PRO A 13 22.48 -31.27 -10.70
N ALA A 14 22.97 -31.19 -11.94
CA ALA A 14 23.16 -29.91 -12.63
C ALA A 14 21.85 -29.14 -12.85
N SER A 15 20.78 -29.84 -13.24
CA SER A 15 19.44 -29.24 -13.40
C SER A 15 18.90 -28.72 -12.09
N PHE A 16 19.10 -29.46 -11.00
CA PHE A 16 18.71 -29.01 -9.66
C PHE A 16 19.49 -27.77 -9.21
N ARG A 17 20.82 -27.74 -9.41
CA ARG A 17 21.64 -26.55 -9.11
C ARG A 17 21.21 -25.33 -9.92
N ALA A 18 20.93 -25.50 -11.21
CA ALA A 18 20.43 -24.43 -12.06
C ALA A 18 19.07 -23.92 -11.58
N ALA A 19 18.15 -24.81 -11.19
CA ALA A 19 16.85 -24.42 -10.65
C ALA A 19 16.96 -23.60 -9.34
N LEU A 20 17.90 -23.94 -8.45
CA LEU A 20 18.18 -23.14 -7.25
C LEU A 20 18.68 -21.74 -7.61
N ALA A 21 19.66 -21.64 -8.51
CA ALA A 21 20.19 -20.34 -8.95
C ALA A 21 19.12 -19.46 -9.64
N ILE A 22 18.25 -20.08 -10.47
CA ILE A 22 17.12 -19.38 -11.09
C ILE A 22 16.15 -18.89 -10.02
N ASN A 23 15.84 -19.70 -9.00
CA ASN A 23 14.95 -19.28 -7.93
C ASN A 23 15.50 -18.08 -7.15
N ASP A 24 16.79 -18.08 -6.83
CA ASP A 24 17.43 -16.97 -6.12
C ASP A 24 17.43 -15.69 -6.97
N ALA A 25 17.78 -15.80 -8.27
CA ALA A 25 17.72 -14.69 -9.20
C ALA A 25 16.29 -14.15 -9.38
N LEU A 26 15.29 -15.03 -9.40
CA LEU A 26 13.88 -14.62 -9.45
C LEU A 26 13.45 -13.89 -8.18
N ILE A 27 13.93 -14.29 -7.00
CA ILE A 27 13.67 -13.56 -5.75
C ILE A 27 14.24 -12.14 -5.84
N ASP A 28 15.47 -12.01 -6.31
CA ASP A 28 16.12 -10.70 -6.45
C ASP A 28 15.41 -9.81 -7.48
N ALA A 29 15.03 -10.36 -8.64
CA ALA A 29 14.24 -9.64 -9.64
C ALA A 29 12.89 -9.16 -9.09
N LYS A 30 12.22 -9.96 -8.25
CA LYS A 30 10.97 -9.56 -7.58
C LYS A 30 11.18 -8.40 -6.62
N ILE A 31 12.26 -8.44 -5.84
CA ILE A 31 12.65 -7.36 -4.92
C ILE A 31 12.90 -6.07 -5.70
N GLU A 32 13.67 -6.13 -6.78
CA GLU A 32 13.98 -4.98 -7.63
C GLU A 32 12.72 -4.38 -8.27
N LEU A 33 11.85 -5.22 -8.82
CA LEU A 33 10.60 -4.76 -9.43
C LEU A 33 9.71 -4.05 -8.42
N GLN A 34 9.51 -4.65 -7.23
CA GLN A 34 8.69 -4.05 -6.19
C GLN A 34 9.30 -2.74 -5.67
N TYR A 35 10.63 -2.66 -5.57
CA TYR A 35 11.31 -1.43 -5.17
C TYR A 35 11.15 -0.32 -6.22
N LYS A 36 11.32 -0.64 -7.51
CA LYS A 36 11.09 0.29 -8.62
C LYS A 36 9.65 0.83 -8.60
N PHE A 37 8.66 -0.04 -8.38
CA PHE A 37 7.26 0.34 -8.21
C PHE A 37 7.08 1.42 -7.13
N TRP A 38 7.65 1.21 -5.93
CA TRP A 38 7.52 2.16 -4.83
C TRP A 38 8.22 3.49 -5.09
N GLN A 39 9.35 3.50 -5.79
CA GLN A 39 10.04 4.72 -6.18
C GLN A 39 9.24 5.52 -7.21
N MET A 40 8.64 4.84 -8.19
CA MET A 40 7.78 5.46 -9.19
C MET A 40 6.51 6.04 -8.57
N LEU A 41 5.84 5.28 -7.69
CA LEU A 41 4.66 5.76 -6.97
C LEU A 41 5.00 6.98 -6.10
N GLU A 42 6.13 6.94 -5.38
CA GLU A 42 6.60 8.08 -4.58
C GLU A 42 6.75 9.34 -5.43
N LYS A 43 7.37 9.22 -6.60
CA LYS A 43 7.56 10.34 -7.52
C LYS A 43 6.22 10.91 -8.01
N GLU A 44 5.34 10.07 -8.53
CA GLU A 44 4.04 10.49 -9.08
C GLU A 44 3.18 11.13 -7.98
N MET A 45 3.11 10.53 -6.79
CA MET A 45 2.35 11.09 -5.66
C MET A 45 2.91 12.44 -5.19
N ARG A 46 4.23 12.61 -5.11
CA ARG A 46 4.84 13.91 -4.79
C ARG A 46 4.43 14.99 -5.78
N GLU A 47 4.40 14.67 -7.07
CA GLU A 47 4.01 15.60 -8.13
C GLU A 47 2.52 15.98 -8.04
N GLN A 48 1.63 14.98 -7.86
CA GLN A 48 0.18 15.20 -7.76
C GLN A 48 -0.25 15.93 -6.48
N LEU A 49 0.47 15.73 -5.37
CA LEU A 49 0.12 16.30 -4.07
C LEU A 49 0.73 17.68 -3.79
N LYS A 50 1.78 18.06 -4.53
CA LYS A 50 2.42 19.38 -4.40
C LYS A 50 1.42 20.56 -4.50
N PRO A 51 0.44 20.59 -5.43
CA PRO A 51 -0.56 21.67 -5.49
C PRO A 51 -1.51 21.73 -4.29
N LEU A 52 -1.63 20.63 -3.52
CA LEU A 52 -2.45 20.57 -2.30
C LEU A 52 -1.66 20.99 -1.05
N GLY A 53 -0.38 21.33 -1.19
CA GLY A 53 0.51 21.62 -0.05
C GLY A 53 0.79 20.39 0.83
N LEU A 54 0.56 19.19 0.30
CA LEU A 54 0.76 17.93 1.00
C LEU A 54 2.12 17.33 0.65
N GLU A 55 2.76 16.71 1.64
CA GLU A 55 4.04 16.03 1.47
C GLU A 55 3.84 14.52 1.49
N TRP A 56 4.18 13.86 0.38
CA TRP A 56 4.21 12.40 0.31
C TRP A 56 5.47 11.88 1.00
N LYS A 57 5.30 11.18 2.11
CA LYS A 57 6.40 10.73 2.97
C LYS A 57 6.43 9.22 3.15
N LYS A 58 7.62 8.74 3.48
CA LYS A 58 7.81 7.44 4.12
C LYS A 58 7.45 7.63 5.60
N LYS A 59 6.70 6.69 6.19
CA LYS A 59 6.13 6.78 7.56
C LYS A 59 7.17 7.19 8.63
N GLU A 60 7.33 8.47 8.98
CA GLU A 60 8.49 8.98 9.75
C GLU A 60 8.80 8.19 11.04
N ASN A 61 7.79 7.73 11.78
CA ASN A 61 7.96 7.14 13.11
C ASN A 61 7.89 5.61 13.15
N SER A 62 7.91 4.91 12.00
CA SER A 62 7.98 3.44 11.97
C SER A 62 8.87 2.91 10.84
N PRO A 63 10.20 2.93 11.01
CA PRO A 63 11.17 2.45 10.01
C PRO A 63 10.92 1.01 9.54
N ARG A 64 10.27 0.21 10.38
CA ARG A 64 9.92 -1.21 10.11
C ARG A 64 8.76 -1.38 9.13
N ARG A 65 8.10 -0.30 8.70
CA ARG A 65 6.96 -0.31 7.78
C ARG A 65 7.17 0.57 6.55
N TRP A 66 8.42 0.88 6.21
CA TRP A 66 8.75 1.64 5.01
C TRP A 66 8.77 0.73 3.80
N SER A 67 8.35 1.24 2.64
CA SER A 67 8.69 0.63 1.36
C SER A 67 10.16 0.82 0.97
N ASP A 68 11.06 0.57 1.92
CA ASP A 68 12.50 0.54 1.69
C ASP A 68 12.95 -0.85 1.19
N LEU A 69 14.14 -0.89 0.62
CA LEU A 69 14.71 -2.13 0.09
C LEU A 69 14.79 -3.23 1.16
N LYS A 70 15.06 -2.86 2.42
CA LYS A 70 15.21 -3.82 3.52
C LYS A 70 13.89 -4.53 3.84
N ASN A 71 12.78 -3.80 3.95
CA ASN A 71 11.48 -4.37 4.25
C ASN A 71 10.94 -5.19 3.05
N ILE A 72 11.23 -4.77 1.81
CA ILE A 72 10.93 -5.55 0.60
C ILE A 72 11.73 -6.86 0.56
N GLN A 73 13.04 -6.82 0.86
CA GLN A 73 13.87 -8.02 0.99
C GLN A 73 13.33 -8.95 2.06
N ASN A 74 12.97 -8.40 3.22
CA ASN A 74 12.39 -9.14 4.34
C ASN A 74 11.06 -9.82 3.99
N TYR A 75 10.25 -9.20 3.12
CA TYR A 75 9.02 -9.76 2.60
C TYR A 75 9.25 -11.00 1.73
N TYR A 76 10.23 -10.98 0.82
CA TYR A 76 10.50 -12.11 -0.09
C TYR A 76 11.37 -13.19 0.56
N ARG A 77 12.27 -12.83 1.47
CA ARG A 77 13.23 -13.75 2.10
C ARG A 77 12.74 -14.32 3.43
N GLY A 78 11.47 -14.09 3.79
CA GLY A 78 10.79 -14.84 4.84
C GLY A 78 11.12 -14.44 6.28
N SER A 79 11.45 -13.18 6.54
CA SER A 79 11.55 -12.71 7.93
C SER A 79 10.16 -12.73 8.59
N ARG A 80 10.02 -13.36 9.76
CA ARG A 80 8.74 -13.78 10.37
C ARG A 80 7.71 -12.66 10.69
N ASN A 81 8.02 -11.38 10.48
CA ASN A 81 7.24 -10.29 11.10
C ASN A 81 7.05 -9.01 10.25
N GLN A 82 7.24 -9.02 8.92
CA GLN A 82 7.17 -7.78 8.14
C GLN A 82 6.29 -7.91 6.89
N TYR A 83 4.99 -7.73 7.09
CA TYR A 83 3.97 -7.85 6.05
C TYR A 83 3.17 -6.58 5.78
N TYR A 84 3.46 -5.51 6.53
CA TYR A 84 2.74 -4.24 6.45
C TYR A 84 3.76 -3.13 6.27
N TYR A 85 3.92 -2.68 5.04
CA TYR A 85 4.78 -1.54 4.74
C TYR A 85 4.22 -0.73 3.59
N GLY A 86 4.57 0.55 3.55
CA GLY A 86 3.96 1.47 2.60
C GLY A 86 4.46 2.90 2.70
N GLN A 87 3.66 3.80 2.16
CA GLN A 87 3.87 5.25 2.07
C GLN A 87 2.59 5.97 2.46
N GLU A 88 2.70 7.21 2.91
CA GLU A 88 1.54 7.98 3.36
C GLU A 88 1.74 9.49 3.23
N THR A 89 0.63 10.23 3.28
CA THR A 89 0.62 11.68 3.50
C THR A 89 -0.27 11.98 4.69
N GLU A 90 0.15 12.97 5.46
CA GLU A 90 -0.72 13.59 6.46
C GLU A 90 -1.83 14.37 5.74
N LEU A 91 -3.08 14.23 6.20
CA LEU A 91 -4.22 15.01 5.69
C LEU A 91 -4.56 16.20 6.57
N GLY A 92 -4.32 16.07 7.89
CA GLY A 92 -4.57 17.10 8.89
C GLY A 92 -5.23 16.56 10.16
N LYS A 93 -5.45 17.46 11.14
CA LYS A 93 -6.11 17.13 12.40
C LYS A 93 -7.62 17.02 12.20
N TRP A 94 -8.20 15.91 12.67
CA TRP A 94 -9.66 15.76 12.78
C TRP A 94 -10.18 16.47 14.03
N ASP A 95 -9.51 16.25 15.16
CA ASP A 95 -9.80 16.88 16.45
C ASP A 95 -8.49 17.04 17.25
N GLU A 96 -8.58 17.52 18.49
CA GLU A 96 -7.42 17.75 19.37
C GLU A 96 -6.62 16.48 19.67
N SER A 97 -7.24 15.31 19.54
CA SER A 97 -6.65 14.01 19.85
C SER A 97 -6.29 13.20 18.61
N THR A 98 -6.73 13.60 17.41
CA THR A 98 -6.72 12.73 16.23
C THR A 98 -6.15 13.40 14.99
N GLN A 99 -5.21 12.71 14.37
CA GLN A 99 -4.59 13.06 13.10
C GLN A 99 -5.03 12.06 12.02
N LEU A 100 -5.37 12.58 10.84
CA LEU A 100 -5.75 11.77 9.68
C LEU A 100 -4.60 11.67 8.69
N PHE A 101 -4.47 10.49 8.08
CA PHE A 101 -3.49 10.20 7.04
C PHE A 101 -4.17 9.46 5.89
N PHE A 102 -3.67 9.68 4.69
CA PHE A 102 -3.92 8.80 3.56
C PHE A 102 -2.72 7.87 3.41
N ARG A 103 -2.94 6.56 3.40
CA ARG A 103 -1.90 5.52 3.35
C ARG A 103 -2.10 4.64 2.14
N VAL A 104 -0.98 4.29 1.49
CA VAL A 104 -0.89 3.15 0.55
C VAL A 104 -0.02 2.10 1.22
N GLU A 105 -0.55 0.88 1.38
CA GLU A 105 0.12 -0.18 2.15
C GLU A 105 0.02 -1.51 1.41
N LEU A 106 1.14 -2.23 1.36
CA LEU A 106 1.12 -3.66 1.08
C LEU A 106 0.72 -4.35 2.38
N GLY A 107 -0.45 -4.98 2.39
CA GLY A 107 -1.00 -5.61 3.57
C GLY A 107 -1.19 -7.11 3.38
N ARG A 108 -1.06 -7.88 4.46
CA ARG A 108 -1.58 -9.25 4.49
C ARG A 108 -3.05 -9.22 4.84
N VAL A 109 -3.88 -9.69 3.90
CA VAL A 109 -5.26 -10.06 4.17
C VAL A 109 -5.37 -11.58 4.06
N TRP A 110 -6.46 -12.14 4.56
CA TRP A 110 -6.73 -13.59 4.59
C TRP A 110 -6.54 -14.29 3.22
N GLU A 111 -6.61 -13.54 2.11
CA GLU A 111 -6.55 -14.07 0.74
C GLU A 111 -5.30 -13.66 -0.05
N GLY A 112 -4.37 -12.90 0.54
CA GLY A 112 -3.13 -12.57 -0.14
C GLY A 112 -2.40 -11.35 0.39
N LYS A 113 -1.42 -10.93 -0.41
CA LYS A 113 -0.59 -9.74 -0.16
C LYS A 113 -0.86 -8.69 -1.23
N ASP A 114 -2.05 -8.10 -1.14
CA ASP A 114 -2.50 -7.08 -2.07
C ASP A 114 -2.06 -5.68 -1.64
N LEU A 115 -2.09 -4.76 -2.59
CA LEU A 115 -1.88 -3.35 -2.37
C LEU A 115 -3.21 -2.66 -2.07
N TYR A 116 -3.25 -1.93 -0.97
CA TYR A 116 -4.41 -1.18 -0.48
C TYR A 116 -4.08 0.30 -0.39
N TYR A 117 -5.10 1.13 -0.46
CA TYR A 117 -4.99 2.51 -0.06
C TYR A 117 -6.25 2.97 0.68
N GLY A 118 -6.13 4.04 1.45
CA GLY A 118 -7.25 4.55 2.21
C GLY A 118 -6.88 5.57 3.27
N ILE A 119 -7.88 5.89 4.09
CA ILE A 119 -7.76 6.83 5.20
C ILE A 119 -7.67 6.08 6.51
N ILE A 120 -6.77 6.55 7.37
CA ILE A 120 -6.58 6.08 8.73
C ILE A 120 -6.63 7.25 9.71
N ALA A 121 -6.94 6.94 10.97
CA ALA A 121 -6.83 7.86 12.09
C ALA A 121 -5.73 7.39 13.05
N ARG A 122 -4.93 8.33 13.57
CA ARG A 122 -3.93 8.08 14.62
C ARG A 122 -4.05 9.10 15.75
N LYS A 123 -3.68 8.67 16.95
CA LYS A 123 -3.75 9.52 18.14
C LYS A 123 -2.57 10.46 18.16
N ILE A 124 -2.85 11.74 18.35
CA ILE A 124 -1.81 12.77 18.50
C ILE A 124 -1.03 12.50 19.79
N GLY A 125 0.30 12.48 19.69
CA GLY A 125 1.19 12.30 20.84
C GLY A 125 1.43 10.85 21.27
N ASP A 126 0.87 9.86 20.58
CA ASP A 126 1.21 8.46 20.83
C ASP A 126 2.58 8.13 20.21
N LYS A 127 3.58 7.89 21.08
CA LYS A 127 4.95 7.53 20.66
C LYS A 127 5.05 6.08 20.19
N ASN A 128 4.06 5.24 20.48
CA ASN A 128 4.00 3.84 20.08
C ASN A 128 3.07 3.67 18.86
N GLU A 129 3.34 4.40 17.77
CA GLU A 129 2.66 4.31 16.46
C GLU A 129 2.76 2.92 15.76
N THR A 130 3.08 1.89 16.54
CA THR A 130 3.12 0.49 16.15
C THR A 130 1.74 -0.13 16.00
N ASP A 131 0.70 0.46 16.59
CA ASP A 131 -0.65 -0.07 16.48
C ASP A 131 -1.59 1.06 16.09
N ASP A 132 -2.26 0.88 14.95
CA ASP A 132 -3.42 1.65 14.52
C ASP A 132 -4.58 1.38 15.53
N LYS A 133 -4.44 1.79 16.81
CA LYS A 133 -5.32 1.43 17.95
C LYS A 133 -6.62 2.22 18.02
N TYR A 134 -6.89 3.12 17.08
CA TYR A 134 -8.24 3.61 16.96
C TYR A 134 -9.09 2.48 16.40
N ASN A 135 -10.18 2.14 17.07
CA ASN A 135 -11.23 1.41 16.39
C ASN A 135 -11.88 2.36 15.38
N ASN A 136 -11.44 2.30 14.13
CA ASN A 136 -11.92 3.19 13.07
C ASN A 136 -13.38 2.93 12.68
N THR A 137 -14.05 1.94 13.28
CA THR A 137 -15.51 1.76 13.19
C THR A 137 -16.31 2.48 14.28
N HIS A 138 -15.64 3.18 15.20
CA HIS A 138 -16.31 3.92 16.26
C HIS A 138 -17.17 5.06 15.69
N GLU A 139 -18.34 5.30 16.30
CA GLU A 139 -19.32 6.34 15.91
C GLU A 139 -18.72 7.75 15.70
N ARG A 140 -17.62 8.08 16.38
CA ARG A 140 -16.92 9.37 16.24
C ARG A 140 -16.38 9.62 14.83
N PHE A 141 -16.21 8.55 14.05
CA PHE A 141 -15.70 8.58 12.68
C PHE A 141 -16.78 8.38 11.63
N LYS A 142 -18.05 8.23 12.03
CA LYS A 142 -19.16 7.96 11.10
C LYS A 142 -19.24 8.97 9.96
N ASP A 143 -19.12 10.26 10.29
CA ASP A 143 -19.18 11.33 9.29
C ASP A 143 -18.00 11.26 8.29
N LEU A 144 -16.82 10.79 8.71
CA LEU A 144 -15.67 10.55 7.83
C LEU A 144 -15.86 9.32 6.95
N ILE A 145 -16.46 8.25 7.51
CA ILE A 145 -16.76 7.01 6.77
C ILE A 145 -17.78 7.32 5.66
N GLU A 146 -18.88 7.99 6.01
CA GLU A 146 -19.92 8.39 5.06
C GLU A 146 -19.37 9.35 3.99
N LEU A 147 -18.52 10.30 4.38
CA LEU A 147 -17.85 11.18 3.43
C LEU A 147 -16.98 10.40 2.44
N ALA A 148 -16.13 9.49 2.94
CA ALA A 148 -15.25 8.71 2.10
C ALA A 148 -16.04 7.82 1.13
N GLN A 149 -17.12 7.19 1.59
CA GLN A 149 -18.02 6.39 0.76
C GLN A 149 -18.73 7.23 -0.32
N LYS A 150 -19.13 8.46 0.00
CA LYS A 150 -19.79 9.36 -0.95
C LYS A 150 -18.84 9.84 -2.07
N ILE A 151 -17.57 10.06 -1.74
CA ILE A 151 -16.57 10.61 -2.67
C ILE A 151 -16.00 9.53 -3.59
N SER A 152 -15.89 8.30 -3.08
CA SER A 152 -15.30 7.22 -3.84
C SER A 152 -16.29 6.66 -4.86
N ILE A 153 -15.80 6.48 -6.09
CA ILE A 153 -16.51 5.75 -7.15
C ILE A 153 -16.48 4.23 -6.86
N LYS A 154 -15.53 3.77 -6.03
CA LYS A 154 -15.39 2.38 -5.61
C LYS A 154 -16.08 2.15 -4.27
N SER A 155 -16.59 0.93 -4.08
CA SER A 155 -17.03 0.46 -2.75
C SER A 155 -15.84 0.42 -1.81
N LEU A 156 -15.77 1.40 -0.89
CA LEU A 156 -14.76 1.43 0.16
C LEU A 156 -15.20 0.55 1.33
N THR A 157 -14.24 -0.16 1.91
CA THR A 157 -14.45 -0.93 3.13
C THR A 157 -13.91 -0.17 4.34
N ASN A 158 -14.68 -0.13 5.43
CA ASN A 158 -14.22 0.34 6.73
C ASN A 158 -14.03 -0.85 7.67
N ASN A 159 -13.02 -0.77 8.53
CA ASN A 159 -12.78 -1.76 9.58
C ASN A 159 -12.05 -1.10 10.74
N GLN A 160 -11.64 -1.87 11.75
CA GLN A 160 -10.97 -1.29 12.92
C GLN A 160 -9.67 -0.55 12.55
N TRP A 161 -9.00 -0.89 11.45
CA TRP A 161 -7.73 -0.30 11.03
C TRP A 161 -7.88 0.84 10.03
N TRP A 162 -8.98 0.88 9.27
CA TRP A 162 -9.20 1.83 8.18
C TRP A 162 -10.53 2.54 8.34
N ILE A 163 -10.50 3.87 8.30
CA ILE A 163 -11.71 4.70 8.18
C ILE A 163 -12.42 4.33 6.88
N ALA A 164 -11.65 4.26 5.80
CA ALA A 164 -12.11 3.74 4.53
C ALA A 164 -10.90 3.25 3.73
N SER A 165 -11.03 2.12 3.05
CA SER A 165 -9.95 1.52 2.26
C SER A 165 -10.48 0.78 1.04
N ALA A 166 -9.64 0.73 0.00
CA ALA A 166 -9.88 -0.04 -1.21
C ALA A 166 -8.59 -0.72 -1.68
N TYR A 167 -8.77 -1.80 -2.43
CA TYR A 167 -7.73 -2.36 -3.27
C TYR A 167 -7.41 -1.38 -4.40
N THR A 168 -6.17 -1.42 -4.88
CA THR A 168 -5.82 -0.73 -6.14
C THR A 168 -6.64 -1.27 -7.31
N ASN A 169 -6.77 -0.48 -8.37
CA ASN A 169 -7.35 -0.94 -9.62
C ASN A 169 -6.36 -0.69 -10.76
N PRO A 170 -5.82 -1.73 -11.41
CA PRO A 170 -5.95 -3.16 -11.08
C PRO A 170 -5.46 -3.53 -9.67
N GLN A 171 -5.94 -4.67 -9.16
CA GLN A 171 -5.56 -5.19 -7.85
C GLN A 171 -4.16 -5.82 -7.91
N LEU A 172 -3.17 -5.12 -7.37
CA LEU A 172 -1.78 -5.58 -7.39
C LEU A 172 -1.53 -6.57 -6.25
N ASN A 173 -1.46 -7.86 -6.59
CA ASN A 173 -1.16 -8.94 -5.66
C ASN A 173 0.30 -9.39 -5.78
N TRP A 174 1.15 -8.96 -4.86
CA TRP A 174 2.60 -9.23 -4.91
C TRP A 174 2.97 -10.65 -4.45
N GLU A 175 2.00 -11.46 -4.01
CA GLU A 175 2.18 -12.89 -3.76
C GLU A 175 1.98 -13.70 -5.05
N LYS A 176 0.95 -13.35 -5.84
CA LYS A 176 0.69 -13.89 -7.18
C LYS A 176 1.46 -13.11 -8.24
N PHE A 177 2.79 -13.18 -8.16
CA PHE A 177 3.68 -12.45 -9.05
C PHE A 177 3.51 -12.82 -10.54
N ASP A 178 2.88 -13.96 -10.83
CA ASP A 178 2.58 -14.41 -12.18
C ASP A 178 1.25 -13.87 -12.75
N SER A 179 0.57 -12.96 -12.04
CA SER A 179 -0.61 -12.28 -12.56
C SER A 179 -0.26 -11.29 -13.67
N GLU A 180 -1.19 -11.09 -14.61
CA GLU A 180 -1.04 -10.13 -15.70
C GLU A 180 -0.72 -8.72 -15.18
N ASP A 181 -1.41 -8.29 -14.11
CA ASP A 181 -1.22 -6.95 -13.54
C ASP A 181 0.17 -6.73 -12.95
N ILE A 182 0.78 -7.74 -12.33
CA ILE A 182 2.17 -7.65 -11.85
C ILE A 182 3.15 -7.76 -13.02
N PHE A 183 2.87 -8.60 -14.00
CA PHE A 183 3.72 -8.75 -15.18
C PHE A 183 3.81 -7.45 -16.00
N ARG A 184 2.73 -6.67 -16.09
CA ARG A 184 2.75 -5.35 -16.74
C ARG A 184 3.76 -4.38 -16.12
N LEU A 185 4.12 -4.56 -14.84
CA LEU A 185 5.14 -3.72 -14.19
C LEU A 185 6.56 -4.00 -14.71
N THR A 186 6.79 -5.15 -15.36
CA THR A 186 8.10 -5.50 -15.92
C THR A 186 8.46 -4.69 -17.17
N ASP A 187 7.45 -4.18 -17.87
CA ASP A 187 7.62 -3.22 -18.96
C ASP A 187 7.60 -1.79 -18.41
N GLU A 188 8.55 -0.95 -18.84
CA GLU A 188 8.72 0.38 -18.26
C GLU A 188 7.61 1.35 -18.64
N GLU A 189 7.08 1.27 -19.86
CA GLU A 189 6.04 2.16 -20.34
C GLU A 189 4.70 1.81 -19.68
N ASP A 190 4.39 0.51 -19.62
CA ASP A 190 3.19 0.02 -18.93
C ASP A 190 3.25 0.31 -17.43
N ALA A 191 4.39 0.08 -16.77
CA ALA A 191 4.56 0.42 -15.36
C ALA A 191 4.30 1.90 -15.11
N LYS A 192 4.88 2.78 -15.94
CA LYS A 192 4.71 4.23 -15.80
C LYS A 192 3.25 4.63 -15.97
N LYS A 193 2.57 4.11 -16.99
CA LYS A 193 1.16 4.40 -17.26
C LYS A 193 0.29 3.96 -16.09
N LEU A 194 0.43 2.71 -15.66
CA LEU A 194 -0.34 2.12 -14.56
C LEU A 194 -0.15 2.91 -13.26
N ILE A 195 1.09 3.22 -12.89
CA ILE A 195 1.39 3.94 -11.65
C ILE A 195 0.89 5.37 -11.69
N SER A 196 0.98 6.05 -12.84
CA SER A 196 0.45 7.41 -13.00
C SER A 196 -1.08 7.45 -12.91
N GLU A 197 -1.77 6.48 -13.52
CA GLU A 197 -3.23 6.32 -13.40
C GLU A 197 -3.65 6.09 -11.93
N MET A 198 -2.93 5.22 -11.22
CA MET A 198 -3.16 4.98 -9.79
C MET A 198 -2.92 6.23 -8.95
N ALA A 199 -1.79 6.93 -9.15
CA ALA A 199 -1.46 8.14 -8.40
C ALA A 199 -2.49 9.23 -8.63
N LYS A 200 -2.95 9.40 -9.88
CA LYS A 200 -4.02 10.33 -10.23
C LYS A 200 -5.31 9.98 -9.49
N GLU A 201 -5.74 8.71 -9.52
CA GLU A 201 -6.94 8.27 -8.80
C GLU A 201 -6.87 8.58 -7.30
N MET A 202 -5.74 8.25 -6.65
CA MET A 202 -5.53 8.52 -5.23
C MET A 202 -5.52 10.02 -4.93
N SER A 203 -4.90 10.83 -5.78
CA SER A 203 -4.86 12.28 -5.62
C SER A 203 -6.23 12.94 -5.82
N ASP A 204 -7.01 12.48 -6.79
CA ASP A 204 -8.38 12.95 -7.06
C ASP A 204 -9.28 12.65 -5.85
N PHE A 205 -9.11 11.46 -5.23
CA PHE A 205 -9.78 11.10 -3.99
C PHE A 205 -9.36 12.02 -2.82
N ILE A 206 -8.06 12.20 -2.58
CA ILE A 206 -7.55 13.06 -1.50
C ILE A 206 -8.08 14.48 -1.64
N LYS A 207 -7.99 15.05 -2.84
CA LYS A 207 -8.45 16.41 -3.14
C LYS A 207 -9.94 16.57 -2.86
N SER A 208 -10.75 15.62 -3.34
CA SER A 208 -12.20 15.64 -3.12
C SER A 208 -12.55 15.49 -1.65
N PHE A 209 -11.81 14.63 -0.94
CA PHE A 209 -11.96 14.43 0.49
C PHE A 209 -11.65 15.70 1.27
N GLN A 210 -10.48 16.31 1.08
CA GLN A 210 -10.09 17.55 1.78
C GLN A 210 -11.04 18.72 1.51
N ALA A 211 -11.56 18.84 0.28
CA ALA A 211 -12.49 19.89 -0.09
C ALA A 211 -13.79 19.84 0.72
N GLN A 212 -14.26 18.63 1.05
CA GLN A 212 -15.53 18.44 1.77
C GLN A 212 -15.34 18.21 3.26
N TRP A 213 -14.19 17.70 3.72
CA TRP A 213 -13.96 17.41 5.13
C TRP A 213 -14.10 18.65 6.03
N ASN A 214 -13.80 19.84 5.49
CA ASN A 214 -13.79 21.09 6.26
C ASN A 214 -15.21 21.57 6.56
N SER A 215 -16.19 21.03 5.83
CA SER A 215 -17.61 21.28 6.03
C SER A 215 -18.26 20.30 7.01
N LEU A 216 -17.54 19.27 7.47
CA LEU A 216 -18.07 18.32 8.45
C LEU A 216 -18.20 18.97 9.84
N PRO A 217 -19.28 18.70 10.58
CA PRO A 217 -19.41 19.17 11.95
C PRO A 217 -18.33 18.53 12.82
N ARG A 218 -17.44 19.36 13.39
CA ARG A 218 -16.45 18.89 14.36
C ARG A 218 -17.17 18.60 15.67
N LYS A 219 -17.40 17.32 15.97
CA LYS A 219 -17.94 16.90 17.26
C LYS A 219 -16.84 17.12 18.31
N GLN A 220 -17.07 18.06 19.23
CA GLN A 220 -16.22 18.19 20.42
C GLN A 220 -16.35 16.89 21.24
N SER A 221 -15.20 16.35 21.64
CA SER A 221 -15.09 15.11 22.42
C SER A 221 -15.73 15.22 23.79
#